data_AF-A0A7L2BBY5-F1
#
_entry.id   AF-A0A7L2BBY5-F1
#
_cell.length_a   1.000
_cell.length_b   1.000
_cell.length_c   1.000
_cell.angle_alpha   90.00
_cell.angle_beta   90.00
_cell.angle_gamma   90.00
#
_symmetry.space_group_name_H-M   'P 1'
#
loop_
_entity.id
_entity.type
_entity.pdbx_description
1 polymer ?
#
loop_
_entity_poly.entity_id
_entity_poly.type
_entity_poly.pdbx_seq_one_letter_code
_entity_poly.pdbx_strand_id
1 'polypeptide(L)' 'VTYTAVSFIPLSGRDVISVNPQSGEIRLTGDLDFEEVSLFDFRIEARDKG' A
#
# COMPACT_ATOMS: atom_id res chain seq x y z
N VAL A 1 -16.03 -6.59 5.04
CA VAL A 1 -14.93 -5.60 4.88
C VAL A 1 -13.82 -6.14 3.99
N THR A 2 -13.43 -5.39 2.96
CA THR A 2 -12.28 -5.65 2.08
C THR A 2 -11.35 -4.44 2.13
N TYR A 3 -10.06 -4.67 2.28
CA TYR A 3 -9.04 -3.62 2.32
C TYR A 3 -8.39 -3.40 0.95
N THR A 4 -8.21 -2.15 0.57
CA THR A 4 -7.55 -1.76 -0.68
C THR A 4 -6.60 -0.59 -0.42
N ALA A 5 -5.39 -0.65 -0.97
CA ALA A 5 -4.45 0.46 -0.95
C ALA A 5 -4.65 1.34 -2.19
N VAL A 6 -4.76 2.66 -1.98
CA VAL A 6 -5.05 3.65 -3.02
C VAL A 6 -4.17 4.89 -2.85
N SER A 7 -4.18 5.77 -3.85
CA SER A 7 -3.55 7.11 -3.77
C SER A 7 -2.06 7.13 -3.41
N PHE A 8 -1.26 6.23 -3.98
CA PHE A 8 0.19 6.17 -3.79
C PHE A 8 0.92 7.40 -4.34
N ILE A 9 1.81 7.97 -3.51
CA ILE A 9 2.74 9.04 -3.84
C ILE A 9 4.11 8.73 -3.20
N PRO A 10 5.18 8.52 -3.99
CA PRO A 10 5.19 8.40 -5.44
C PRO A 10 4.44 7.15 -5.94
N LEU A 11 4.09 7.12 -7.23
CA LEU A 11 3.35 6.01 -7.83
C LEU A 11 4.10 4.66 -7.75
N SER A 12 5.42 4.69 -7.70
CA SER A 12 6.29 3.50 -7.50
C SER A 12 6.01 2.76 -6.20
N GLY A 13 5.36 3.40 -5.22
CA GLY A 13 4.90 2.73 -4.00
C GLY A 13 3.96 1.54 -4.29
N ARG A 14 3.23 1.55 -5.41
CA ARG A 14 2.35 0.44 -5.82
C ARG A 14 3.10 -0.84 -6.15
N ASP A 15 4.37 -0.74 -6.52
CA ASP A 15 5.18 -1.87 -6.95
C ASP A 15 5.84 -2.58 -5.75
N VAL A 16 6.04 -1.84 -4.66
CA VAL A 16 6.78 -2.30 -3.47
C VAL A 16 5.93 -2.43 -2.21
N ILE A 17 4.67 -1.96 -2.20
CA ILE A 17 3.77 -2.02 -1.03
C ILE A 17 2.48 -2.73 -1.42
N SER A 18 2.07 -3.69 -0.59
CA SER A 18 0.82 -4.45 -0.73
C SER A 18 0.02 -4.45 0.56
N VAL A 19 -1.30 -4.61 0.44
CA VAL A 19 -2.21 -4.86 1.57
C VAL A 19 -2.96 -6.16 1.34
N ASN A 20 -3.05 -6.98 2.39
CA ASN A 20 -3.89 -8.17 2.37
C ASN A 20 -5.37 -7.75 2.41
N PRO A 21 -6.19 -8.09 1.40
CA PRO A 21 -7.56 -7.60 1.31
C PRO A 21 -8.49 -8.15 2.38
N GLN A 22 -8.13 -9.24 3.08
CA GLN A 22 -8.92 -9.84 4.14
C GLN A 22 -8.48 -9.39 5.54
N SER A 23 -7.18 -9.32 5.81
CA SER A 23 -6.66 -8.99 7.15
C SER A 23 -6.29 -7.51 7.32
N GLY A 24 -6.11 -6.77 6.22
CA GLY A 24 -5.58 -5.41 6.25
C GLY A 24 -4.08 -5.33 6.55
N GLU A 25 -3.38 -6.48 6.62
CA GLU A 25 -1.94 -6.52 6.84
C GLU A 25 -1.19 -5.83 5.68
N ILE A 26 -0.31 -4.89 6.01
CA ILE A 26 0.52 -4.18 5.03
C ILE A 26 1.91 -4.80 5.01
N ARG A 27 2.42 -5.09 3.80
CA ARG A 27 3.74 -5.69 3.60
C ARG A 27 4.46 -5.05 2.43
N LEU A 28 5.78 -5.06 2.51
CA LEU A 28 6.64 -4.83 1.35
C LEU A 28 6.64 -6.06 0.45
N THR A 29 6.63 -5.84 -0.86
CA THR A 29 6.74 -6.89 -1.90
C THR A 29 8.17 -7.02 -2.44
N GLY A 30 9.05 -6.09 -2.08
CA GLY A 30 10.47 -6.08 -2.43
C GLY A 30 11.24 -5.11 -1.55
N ASP A 31 12.53 -4.94 -1.84
CA ASP A 31 13.40 -4.02 -1.12
C ASP A 31 13.09 -2.56 -1.47
N LEU A 32 13.26 -1.67 -0.50
CA LEU A 32 13.12 -0.23 -0.69
C LEU A 32 14.47 0.37 -1.08
N ASP A 33 14.49 1.12 -2.17
CA ASP A 33 15.62 1.99 -2.50
C ASP A 33 15.43 3.37 -1.85
N PHE A 34 16.16 3.59 -0.76
CA PHE A 34 16.09 4.82 0.03
C PHE A 34 16.93 5.96 -0.56
N GLU A 35 17.72 5.72 -1.61
CA GLU A 35 18.46 6.77 -2.31
C GLU A 35 17.54 7.55 -3.25
N GLU A 36 16.52 6.88 -3.80
CA GLU A 36 15.56 7.47 -4.74
C GLU A 36 14.29 8.01 -4.06
N VAL A 37 13.75 7.30 -3.06
CA VAL A 37 12.50 7.69 -2.36
C VAL A 37 12.65 7.61 -0.85
N SER A 38 12.46 8.74 -0.18
CA SER A 38 12.54 8.84 1.29
C SER A 38 11.19 8.73 2.00
N LEU A 39 10.08 8.87 1.27
CA LEU A 39 8.73 8.81 1.81
C LEU A 39 7.74 8.25 0.80
N PHE A 40 6.91 7.31 1.27
CA PHE A 40 5.72 6.85 0.56
C PHE A 40 4.48 7.27 1.36
N ASP A 41 3.57 7.98 0.69
CA ASP A 41 2.23 8.29 1.20
C ASP A 41 1.22 7.47 0.39
N PHE A 42 0.31 6.78 1.08
CA PHE A 42 -0.78 6.03 0.49
C PHE A 42 -1.92 5.89 1.50
N ARG A 43 -3.11 5.56 0.99
CA ARG A 43 -4.32 5.43 1.81
C ARG A 43 -4.82 4.00 1.79
N ILE A 44 -5.36 3.54 2.91
CA ILE A 44 -6.07 2.27 3.02
C ILE A 44 -7.57 2.56 3.10
N GLU A 45 -8.33 1.98 2.17
CA GLU A 45 -9.78 1.99 2.18
C GLU A 45 -10.30 0.64 2.68
N ALA A 46 -11.25 0.67 3.61
CA ALA A 46 -11.94 -0.52 4.11
C ALA A 46 -13.41 -0.45 3.67
N ARG A 47 -13.82 -1.37 2.79
CA ARG A 47 -15.19 -1.41 2.26
C ARG A 47 -15.96 -2.58 2.80
N ASP A 48 -17.04 -2.34 3.53
CA ASP A 48 -17.96 -3.41 3.92
C ASP A 48 -18.94 -3.77 2.80
N LYS A 49 -19.56 -4.95 2.88
CA LYS A 49 -20.53 -5.46 1.89
C LYS A 49 -21.97 -4.95 2.13
N GLY A 50 -22.16 -4.00 3.06
CA GLY A 50 -23.44 -3.40 3.44
C GLY A 50 -23.79 -2.18 2.63
#